data_AF-A0A376DD20-F1
#
_entry.id   AF-A0A376DD20-F1
#
_cell.length_a   1.000
_cell.length_b   1.000
_cell.length_c   1.000
_cell.angle_alpha   90.00
_cell.angle_beta   90.00
_cell.angle_gamma   90.00
#
_symmetry.space_group_name_H-M   'P 1'
#
loop_
_entity.id
_entity.type
_entity.pdbx_description
1 polymer ?
#
loop_
_entity_poly.entity_id
_entity_poly.type
_entity_poly.pdbx_seq_one_letter_code
_entity_poly.pdbx_strand_id
1 'polypeptide(L)'
;MTTGKMAKELHLPAGLYAKFSYSGTWETYADISQRIYLEALPKHKLKRAKGRDIEHIFYSGEIHHPETYQFNIDYYVPVAR
;
A
#
# COMPACT_ATOMS: atom_id res chain seq x y z
N MET A 1 -27.02 15.82 21.73
CA MET A 1 -26.47 16.32 20.46
C MET A 1 -25.04 15.82 20.35
N THR A 2 -24.78 14.84 19.50
CA THR A 2 -23.47 14.19 19.38
C THR A 2 -22.70 14.91 18.28
N THR A 3 -21.66 15.67 18.63
CA THR A 3 -20.80 16.35 17.66
C THR A 3 -20.04 15.31 16.86
N GLY A 4 -20.44 15.10 15.60
CA GLY A 4 -19.76 14.19 14.68
C GLY A 4 -18.29 14.61 14.51
N LYS A 5 -17.37 13.67 14.71
CA LYS A 5 -15.93 13.89 14.51
C LYS A 5 -15.71 14.17 13.03
N MET A 6 -15.35 15.41 12.68
CA MET A 6 -15.03 15.78 11.30
C MET A 6 -13.87 14.93 10.76
N ALA A 7 -13.96 14.50 9.51
CA ALA A 7 -12.89 13.79 8.84
C ALA A 7 -11.63 14.66 8.79
N LYS A 8 -10.47 14.05 9.01
CA LYS A 8 -9.18 14.74 8.88
C LYS A 8 -8.73 14.66 7.43
N GLU A 9 -8.41 15.82 6.86
CA GLU A 9 -7.81 15.90 5.53
C GLU A 9 -6.34 15.48 5.58
N LEU A 10 -5.92 14.64 4.63
CA LEU A 10 -4.54 14.19 4.47
C LEU A 10 -4.01 14.69 3.13
N HIS A 11 -3.09 15.65 3.18
CA HIS A 11 -2.36 16.11 2.02
C HIS A 11 -1.13 15.23 1.76
N LEU A 12 -1.07 14.61 0.57
CA LEU A 12 0.09 13.86 0.10
C LEU A 12 0.81 14.69 -0.98
N PRO A 13 2.13 14.94 -0.85
CA PRO A 13 2.86 15.73 -1.83
C PRO A 13 2.96 14.99 -3.17
N ALA A 14 2.94 15.74 -4.28
CA ALA A 14 3.27 15.19 -5.59
C ALA A 14 4.74 14.76 -5.65
N GLY A 15 5.05 13.72 -6.42
CA GLY A 15 6.40 13.19 -6.53
C GLY A 15 6.51 11.95 -7.40
N LEU A 16 7.72 11.38 -7.46
CA LEU A 16 7.99 10.13 -8.16
C LEU A 16 7.78 8.95 -7.21
N TYR A 17 7.01 7.96 -7.67
CA TYR A 17 6.70 6.75 -6.92
C TYR A 17 7.04 5.51 -7.73
N ALA A 18 7.60 4.50 -7.06
CA ALA A 18 7.67 3.14 -7.58
C ALA A 18 6.38 2.41 -7.24
N LYS A 19 5.73 1.85 -8.25
CA LYS A 19 4.49 1.06 -8.11
C LYS A 19 4.83 -0.43 -8.06
N PHE A 20 4.31 -1.13 -7.06
CA PHE A 20 4.35 -2.59 -6.97
C PHE A 20 2.93 -3.14 -6.85
N SER A 21 2.57 -4.07 -7.72
CA SER A 21 1.24 -4.69 -7.71
C SER A 21 1.34 -6.10 -7.13
N TYR A 22 0.49 -6.41 -6.17
CA TYR A 22 0.40 -7.74 -5.55
C TYR A 22 -1.05 -8.21 -5.50
N SER A 23 -1.21 -9.52 -5.57
CA SER A 23 -2.48 -10.22 -5.36
C SER A 23 -2.24 -11.32 -4.35
N GLY A 24 -3.10 -11.43 -3.34
CA GLY A 24 -2.90 -12.38 -2.25
C GLY A 24 -4.04 -12.39 -1.26
N THR A 25 -3.85 -13.13 -0.16
CA THR A 25 -4.79 -13.17 0.97
C THR A 25 -4.28 -12.29 2.11
N TRP A 26 -5.17 -11.92 3.03
CA TRP A 26 -4.82 -11.13 4.21
C TRP A 26 -3.73 -11.75 5.08
N GLU A 27 -3.62 -13.09 5.10
CA GLU A 27 -2.51 -13.81 5.76
C GLU A 27 -1.14 -13.38 5.22
N THR A 28 -1.04 -13.18 3.91
CA THR A 28 0.21 -12.77 3.23
C THR A 28 0.43 -11.27 3.18
N TYR A 29 -0.50 -10.47 3.71
CA TYR A 29 -0.45 -9.00 3.62
C TYR A 29 0.79 -8.41 4.29
N ALA A 30 1.13 -8.93 5.47
CA ALA A 30 2.25 -8.42 6.26
C ALA A 30 3.59 -8.53 5.51
N ASP A 31 3.74 -9.57 4.68
CA ASP A 31 4.96 -9.86 3.92
C ASP A 31 5.21 -8.87 2.78
N ILE A 32 4.17 -8.19 2.29
CA ILE A 32 4.26 -7.32 1.11
C ILE A 32 5.27 -6.20 1.35
N SER A 33 5.17 -5.53 2.49
CA SER A 33 6.09 -4.45 2.86
C SER A 33 7.55 -4.95 2.93
N GLN A 34 7.77 -6.13 3.51
CA GLN A 34 9.08 -6.74 3.62
C GLN A 34 9.69 -7.03 2.24
N ARG A 35 8.91 -7.65 1.34
CA ARG A 35 9.34 -7.95 -0.03
C ARG A 35 9.68 -6.68 -0.82
N ILE A 36 8.86 -5.63 -0.68
CA ILE A 36 9.14 -4.35 -1.35
C ILE A 36 10.46 -3.76 -0.87
N TYR A 37 10.62 -3.65 0.45
CA TYR A 37 11.74 -2.91 1.05
C TYR A 37 13.06 -3.67 1.03
N LEU A 38 13.03 -4.98 1.26
CA LEU A 38 14.23 -5.79 1.40
C LEU A 38 14.65 -6.46 0.09
N GLU A 39 13.73 -6.63 -0.86
CA GLU A 39 14.02 -7.35 -2.11
C GLU A 39 13.84 -6.47 -3.34
N ALA A 40 12.65 -5.90 -3.54
CA ALA A 40 12.29 -5.24 -4.79
C ALA A 40 13.04 -3.91 -4.99
N LEU A 41 13.06 -3.03 -3.99
CA LEU A 41 13.78 -1.75 -4.10
C LEU A 41 15.28 -1.95 -4.35
N PRO A 42 16.01 -2.79 -3.57
CA PRO A 42 17.41 -3.08 -3.84
C PRO A 42 17.65 -3.67 -5.22
N LYS A 43 16.82 -4.64 -5.64
CA LYS A 43 16.92 -5.29 -6.96
C LYS A 43 16.83 -4.27 -8.11
N HIS A 44 15.99 -3.26 -7.97
CA HIS A 44 15.83 -2.19 -8.96
C HIS A 44 16.74 -0.98 -8.73
N LYS A 45 17.65 -1.04 -7.74
CA LYS A 45 18.54 0.06 -7.33
C LYS A 45 17.79 1.36 -7.03
N LEU A 46 16.57 1.23 -6.52
CA LEU A 46 15.73 2.36 -6.16
C LEU A 46 16.03 2.79 -4.72
N LYS A 47 16.20 4.10 -4.52
CA LYS A 47 16.34 4.69 -3.18
C LYS A 47 15.00 5.25 -2.73
N ARG A 48 14.56 4.83 -1.54
CA ARG A 48 13.37 5.40 -0.89
C ARG A 48 13.59 6.89 -0.63
N ALA A 49 12.65 7.72 -1.06
CA ALA A 49 12.61 9.14 -0.73
C ALA A 49 11.82 9.40 0.56
N LYS A 50 11.95 10.62 1.12
CA LYS A 50 11.14 11.05 2.26
C LYS A 50 9.69 11.21 1.82
N GLY A 51 8.78 10.51 2.50
CA GLY A 51 7.36 10.58 2.21
C GLY A 51 6.59 9.45 2.89
N ARG A 52 5.28 9.47 2.71
CA ARG A 52 4.38 8.37 3.07
C ARG A 52 4.25 7.44 1.87
N ASP A 53 4.20 6.16 2.17
CA ASP A 53 3.81 5.15 1.22
C ASP A 53 2.29 5.21 1.04
N ILE A 54 1.81 4.75 -0.12
CA ILE A 54 0.39 4.72 -0.42
C ILE A 54 0.00 3.30 -0.80
N GLU A 55 -0.98 2.77 -0.09
CA GLU A 55 -1.56 1.45 -0.32
C GLU A 55 -2.94 1.64 -0.95
N HIS A 56 -3.12 1.18 -2.18
CA HIS A 56 -4.41 1.20 -2.85
C HIS A 56 -4.93 -0.23 -2.98
N ILE A 57 -5.88 -0.57 -2.11
CA ILE A 57 -6.43 -1.92 -1.97
C ILE A 57 -7.73 -2.02 -2.74
N PHE A 58 -7.79 -2.98 -3.66
CA PHE A 58 -8.96 -3.33 -4.43
C PHE A 58 -9.61 -4.59 -3.86
N TYR A 59 -10.90 -4.49 -3.58
CA TYR A 59 -11.73 -5.58 -3.11
C TYR A 59 -12.56 -6.08 -4.28
N SER A 60 -12.41 -7.35 -4.66
CA SER A 60 -13.24 -7.99 -5.69
C SER A 60 -14.29 -8.91 -5.06
N GLY A 61 -15.57 -8.56 -5.19
CA GLY A 61 -16.70 -9.39 -4.77
C GLY A 61 -17.18 -9.15 -3.33
N GLU A 62 -18.11 -9.99 -2.88
CA GLU A 62 -18.63 -9.96 -1.51
C GLU A 62 -17.64 -10.67 -0.57
N ILE A 63 -17.30 -10.01 0.54
CA ILE A 63 -16.41 -10.57 1.57
C ILE A 63 -17.21 -11.58 2.38
N HIS A 64 -17.25 -12.83 1.93
CA HIS A 64 -17.93 -13.89 2.67
C HIS A 64 -17.09 -14.40 3.84
N HIS A 65 -15.78 -14.56 3.68
CA HIS A 65 -14.84 -15.10 4.67
C HIS A 65 -13.55 -14.26 4.67
N PRO A 66 -13.25 -13.50 5.73
CA PRO A 66 -12.10 -12.59 5.75
C PRO A 66 -10.76 -13.31 5.55
N GLU A 67 -10.64 -14.52 6.10
CA GLU A 67 -9.44 -15.35 6.09
C GLU A 67 -8.99 -15.75 4.68
N THR A 68 -9.96 -16.07 3.81
CA THR A 68 -9.72 -16.57 2.43
C THR A 68 -9.92 -15.49 1.38
N TYR A 69 -10.27 -14.27 1.79
CA TYR A 69 -10.57 -13.20 0.87
C TYR A 69 -9.31 -12.75 0.13
N GLN A 70 -9.36 -12.86 -1.19
CA GLN A 70 -8.30 -12.35 -2.05
C GLN A 70 -8.46 -10.84 -2.23
N PHE A 71 -7.37 -10.11 -2.07
CA PHE A 71 -7.29 -8.71 -2.41
C PHE A 71 -6.23 -8.48 -3.46
N ASN A 72 -6.37 -7.38 -4.19
CA ASN A 72 -5.31 -6.82 -5.00
C ASN A 72 -4.84 -5.53 -4.35
N ILE A 73 -3.54 -5.25 -4.37
CA ILE A 73 -2.99 -4.01 -3.85
C ILE A 73 -2.00 -3.43 -4.85
N ASP A 74 -2.13 -2.13 -5.07
CA ASP A 74 -1.10 -1.31 -5.67
C ASP A 74 -0.39 -0.53 -4.55
N TYR A 75 0.91 -0.81 -4.38
CA TYR A 75 1.76 -0.20 -3.37
C TYR A 75 2.66 0.85 -4.03
N TYR A 76 2.60 2.09 -3.55
CA TYR A 76 3.38 3.20 -4.07
C TYR A 76 4.40 3.65 -3.03
N VAL A 77 5.68 3.43 -3.33
CA VAL A 77 6.79 3.90 -2.49
C VAL A 77 7.39 5.15 -3.11
N PRO A 78 7.51 6.27 -2.38
CA PRO A 78 8.19 7.46 -2.89
C PRO A 78 9.67 7.13 -3.12
N VAL A 79 10.21 7.48 -4.29
CA VAL A 79 11.59 7.19 -4.67
C VAL A 79 12.32 8.43 -5.19
N ALA A 80 13.63 8.46 -4.97
CA ALA A 80 14.53 9.44 -5.54
C ALA A 80 15.43 8.77 -6.59
N ARG A 81 15.79 9.51 -7.63
CA ARG A 81 16.87 9.13 -8.55
C ARG A 81 18.22 9.36 -7.89
#